data_AF-A0AAP0NCR2-F1
#
_entry.id   AF-A0AAP0NCR2-F1
#
_cell.length_a   1.000
_cell.length_b   1.000
_cell.length_c   1.000
_cell.angle_alpha   90.00
_cell.angle_beta   90.00
_cell.angle_gamma   90.00
#
_symmetry.space_group_name_H-M   'P 1'
#
loop_
_entity.id
_entity.type
_entity.pdbx_description
1 polymer ?
#
loop_
_entity_poly.entity_id
_entity_poly.type
_entity_poly.pdbx_seq_one_letter_code
_entity_poly.pdbx_strand_id
1 'polypeptide(L)'
;MDDRGNVYVADTLNLAIRKIGEAGVTTIAGGKSNVAGYRDGPSEHAMFSNDFDLVYVQPTCSLLVVDRGNAALRQISLNQEDCDYQYSSISATGTFPVTVYGAFLPRHIFYRLHAVCAYLRCIFVALCLLFMWPSFDVILADQVGFDNRLKENVEYLEELKLSRKGRSISSGLPSSLPAQRPKEMCFSPKLCVLYTPKDEHFGIVPLEAMAAYKPVIACNSGGPVETIKNGVTGFLCDPTPQEFSLAMAKLIQDPQLAEKMGGQARQHATNSFSTKIFGQRLNRFLVDVARGKRD
;
A
#
# COMPACT_ATOMS: atom_id res chain seq x y z
N MET A 1 -23.87 6.15 4.46
CA MET A 1 -24.57 4.90 4.10
C MET A 1 -23.58 3.78 4.30
N ASP A 2 -23.99 2.67 4.92
CA ASP A 2 -23.12 1.49 5.10
C ASP A 2 -23.18 0.54 3.89
N ASP A 3 -22.43 -0.56 4.00
CA ASP A 3 -22.30 -1.60 2.97
C ASP A 3 -23.61 -2.33 2.65
N ARG A 4 -24.57 -2.32 3.57
CA ARG A 4 -25.91 -2.93 3.40
C ARG A 4 -26.97 -1.91 3.01
N GLY A 5 -26.57 -0.67 2.79
CA GLY A 5 -27.44 0.42 2.37
C GLY A 5 -28.23 1.07 3.51
N ASN A 6 -27.90 0.82 4.77
CA ASN A 6 -28.48 1.59 5.86
C ASN A 6 -27.91 3.02 5.87
N VAL A 7 -28.77 3.98 6.20
CA VAL A 7 -28.42 5.40 6.29
C VAL A 7 -28.36 5.82 7.74
N TYR A 8 -27.26 6.46 8.14
CA TYR A 8 -27.09 7.03 9.46
C TYR A 8 -27.32 8.53 9.40
N VAL A 9 -28.16 9.04 10.30
CA VAL A 9 -28.62 10.43 10.30
C VAL A 9 -28.28 11.10 11.63
N ALA A 10 -27.66 12.28 11.54
CA ALA A 10 -27.50 13.20 12.66
C ALA A 10 -28.82 13.93 12.88
N ASP A 11 -29.63 13.42 13.79
CA ASP A 11 -30.89 14.05 14.18
C ASP A 11 -30.59 15.12 15.23
N THR A 12 -30.05 16.25 14.76
CA THR A 12 -29.51 17.33 15.62
C THR A 12 -30.57 18.01 16.47
N LEU A 13 -31.83 18.01 16.03
CA LEU A 13 -32.96 18.57 16.79
C LEU A 13 -33.36 17.65 17.95
N ASN A 14 -33.29 16.33 17.76
CA ASN A 14 -33.59 15.36 18.82
C ASN A 14 -32.34 14.86 19.56
N LEU A 15 -31.16 15.45 19.27
CA LEU A 15 -29.88 15.10 19.88
C LEU A 15 -29.60 13.59 19.83
N ALA A 16 -29.90 12.99 18.67
CA ALA A 16 -29.87 11.56 18.48
C ALA A 16 -29.16 11.16 17.18
N ILE A 17 -28.59 9.97 17.16
CA ILE A 17 -28.07 9.32 15.97
C ILE A 17 -29.07 8.24 15.59
N ARG A 18 -29.63 8.34 14.39
CA ARG A 18 -30.61 7.39 13.87
C ARG A 18 -29.98 6.51 12.80
N LYS A 19 -30.42 5.27 12.72
CA LYS A 19 -30.17 4.36 11.60
C LYS A 19 -31.48 4.12 10.87
N ILE A 20 -31.46 4.25 9.56
CA ILE A 20 -32.56 3.96 8.65
C ILE A 20 -32.16 2.74 7.84
N GLY A 21 -32.84 1.61 8.07
CA GLY A 21 -32.63 0.37 7.33
C GLY A 21 -33.95 -0.21 6.85
N GLU A 22 -33.92 -1.45 6.32
CA GLU A 22 -35.12 -2.13 5.83
C GLU A 22 -36.18 -2.37 6.93
N ALA A 23 -35.75 -2.56 8.17
CA ALA A 23 -36.64 -2.72 9.33
C ALA A 23 -37.22 -1.39 9.86
N GLY A 24 -36.88 -0.25 9.25
CA GLY A 24 -37.31 1.08 9.66
C GLY A 24 -36.24 1.90 10.38
N VAL A 25 -36.68 2.87 11.16
CA VAL A 25 -35.81 3.83 11.86
C VAL A 25 -35.53 3.38 13.29
N THR A 26 -34.26 3.25 13.66
CA THR A 26 -33.83 2.89 15.02
C THR A 26 -32.86 3.94 15.58
N THR A 27 -32.83 4.07 16.90
CA THR A 27 -31.88 4.96 17.59
C THR A 27 -30.61 4.21 17.94
N ILE A 28 -29.48 4.70 17.45
CA ILE A 28 -28.16 4.11 17.75
C ILE A 28 -27.56 4.74 19.00
N ALA A 29 -27.66 6.06 19.14
CA ALA A 29 -27.15 6.77 20.31
C ALA A 29 -27.93 8.06 20.58
N GLY A 30 -27.99 8.48 21.84
CA GLY A 30 -28.68 9.70 22.27
C GLY A 30 -30.21 9.61 22.23
N GLY A 31 -30.88 10.76 22.26
CA GLY A 31 -32.34 10.85 22.18
C GLY A 31 -33.13 10.53 23.45
N LYS A 32 -32.48 10.17 24.58
CA LYS A 32 -33.17 10.00 25.88
C LYS A 32 -33.48 11.33 26.56
N SER A 33 -32.63 12.31 26.33
CA SER A 33 -32.72 13.65 26.91
C SER A 33 -32.76 14.67 25.78
N ASN A 34 -33.69 15.62 25.84
CA ASN A 34 -33.75 16.76 24.92
C ASN A 34 -32.83 17.90 25.35
N VAL A 35 -31.85 17.61 26.22
CA VAL A 35 -30.86 18.56 26.69
C VAL A 35 -29.54 18.24 26.04
N ALA A 36 -28.96 19.21 25.33
CA ALA A 36 -27.63 19.10 24.75
C ALA A 36 -26.61 18.81 25.86
N GLY A 37 -25.63 17.95 25.55
CA GLY A 37 -24.59 17.59 26.51
C GLY A 37 -23.40 16.98 25.82
N TYR A 38 -22.45 16.52 26.63
CA TYR A 38 -21.16 16.03 26.15
C TYR A 38 -20.83 14.62 26.66
N ARG A 39 -21.75 13.99 27.38
CA ARG A 39 -21.49 12.73 28.09
C ARG A 39 -21.40 11.55 27.13
N ASP A 40 -20.29 10.83 27.15
CA ASP A 40 -20.17 9.53 26.49
C ASP A 40 -20.97 8.46 27.22
N GLY A 41 -21.49 7.48 26.48
CA GLY A 41 -22.20 6.35 27.07
C GLY A 41 -22.80 5.43 26.01
N PRO A 42 -23.21 4.21 26.40
CA PRO A 42 -23.84 3.28 25.49
C PRO A 42 -25.25 3.74 25.11
N SER A 43 -25.61 3.54 23.84
CA SER A 43 -26.93 3.78 23.27
C SER A 43 -27.52 5.14 23.68
N GLU A 44 -28.71 5.12 24.27
CA GLU A 44 -29.51 6.30 24.61
C GLU A 44 -28.90 7.17 25.74
N HIS A 45 -27.83 6.73 26.41
CA HIS A 45 -27.18 7.48 27.49
C HIS A 45 -26.12 8.48 27.01
N ALA A 46 -25.68 8.36 25.74
CA ALA A 46 -24.81 9.33 25.09
C ALA A 46 -25.52 10.68 24.95
N MET A 47 -24.79 11.77 25.06
CA MET A 47 -25.30 13.13 24.86
C MET A 47 -24.41 13.87 23.86
N PHE A 48 -25.07 14.58 22.94
CA PHE A 48 -24.43 15.35 21.87
C PHE A 48 -24.81 16.83 21.99
N SER A 49 -24.02 17.70 21.37
CA SER A 49 -24.45 19.08 21.14
C SER A 49 -25.56 19.14 20.08
N ASN A 50 -26.09 20.32 19.81
CA ASN A 50 -27.00 20.57 18.69
C ASN A 50 -26.26 20.78 17.36
N ASP A 51 -24.92 20.74 17.35
CA ASP A 51 -24.09 20.92 16.17
C ASP A 51 -23.10 19.75 16.04
N PHE A 52 -23.60 18.64 15.49
CA PHE A 52 -22.79 17.47 15.19
C PHE A 52 -23.14 16.88 13.82
N ASP A 53 -22.20 16.11 13.27
CA ASP A 53 -22.36 15.41 12.00
C ASP A 53 -21.72 14.02 12.07
N LEU A 54 -21.95 13.19 11.04
CA LEU A 54 -21.59 11.78 11.04
C LEU A 54 -20.81 11.39 9.79
N VAL A 55 -19.78 10.57 9.98
CA VAL A 55 -19.01 9.96 8.90
C VAL A 55 -18.94 8.46 9.13
N TYR A 56 -19.43 7.67 8.17
CA TYR A 56 -19.25 6.23 8.21
C TYR A 56 -17.82 5.87 7.77
N VAL A 57 -17.13 5.06 8.58
CA VAL A 57 -15.77 4.58 8.32
C VAL A 57 -15.83 3.09 8.06
N GLN A 58 -15.90 2.73 6.78
CA GLN A 58 -16.06 1.37 6.29
C GLN A 58 -14.99 0.39 6.82
N PRO A 59 -13.66 0.70 6.79
CA PRO A 59 -12.64 -0.27 7.18
C PRO A 59 -12.67 -0.71 8.65
N THR A 60 -13.27 0.10 9.52
CA THR A 60 -13.35 -0.16 10.96
C THR A 60 -14.75 -0.46 11.44
N CYS A 61 -15.74 -0.55 10.54
CA CYS A 61 -17.15 -0.76 10.88
C CYS A 61 -17.62 0.21 11.99
N SER A 62 -17.37 1.50 11.79
CA SER A 62 -17.66 2.51 12.81
C SER A 62 -18.23 3.80 12.24
N LEU A 63 -18.96 4.52 13.08
CA LEU A 63 -19.50 5.84 12.80
C LEU A 63 -18.71 6.87 13.60
N LEU A 64 -18.07 7.79 12.89
CA LEU A 64 -17.34 8.89 13.47
C LEU A 64 -18.28 10.08 13.65
N VAL A 65 -18.41 10.54 14.88
CA VAL A 65 -19.25 11.69 15.26
C VAL A 65 -18.35 12.91 15.36
N VAL A 66 -18.62 13.88 14.50
CA VAL A 66 -17.95 15.19 14.51
C VAL A 66 -18.84 16.15 15.27
N ASP A 67 -18.65 16.22 16.58
CA ASP A 67 -19.41 17.08 17.48
C ASP A 67 -18.70 18.44 17.61
N ARG A 68 -19.06 19.36 16.71
CA ARG A 68 -18.46 20.70 16.63
C ARG A 68 -18.78 21.52 17.86
N GLY A 69 -20.01 21.45 18.37
CA GLY A 69 -20.44 22.17 19.57
C GLY A 69 -19.66 21.77 20.83
N ASN A 70 -19.23 20.51 20.93
CA ASN A 70 -18.39 20.02 22.03
C ASN A 70 -16.89 19.96 21.69
N ALA A 71 -16.47 20.43 20.51
CA ALA A 71 -15.10 20.33 20.00
C ALA A 71 -14.51 18.90 20.13
N ALA A 72 -15.32 17.89 19.83
CA ALA A 72 -14.99 16.48 20.07
C ALA A 72 -15.20 15.61 18.83
N LEU A 73 -14.29 14.66 18.63
CA LEU A 73 -14.45 13.54 17.70
C LEU A 73 -14.72 12.28 18.51
N ARG A 74 -15.83 11.59 18.22
CA ARG A 74 -16.21 10.35 18.91
C ARG A 74 -16.35 9.22 17.90
N GLN A 75 -16.18 7.99 18.34
CA GLN A 75 -16.34 6.82 17.51
C GLN A 75 -17.41 5.91 18.12
N ILE A 76 -18.36 5.49 17.31
CA ILE A 76 -19.38 4.50 17.65
C ILE A 76 -19.11 3.25 16.82
N SER A 77 -18.78 2.14 17.47
CA SER A 77 -18.68 0.84 16.80
C SER A 77 -20.08 0.36 16.40
N LEU A 78 -20.24 -0.04 15.15
CA LEU A 78 -21.51 -0.55 14.62
C LEU A 78 -21.59 -2.06 14.82
N ASN A 79 -22.80 -2.61 14.73
CA ASN A 79 -23.00 -4.05 14.78
C ASN A 79 -22.37 -4.70 13.55
N GLN A 80 -21.76 -5.86 13.75
CA GLN A 80 -21.08 -6.57 12.66
C GLN A 80 -22.05 -7.04 11.57
N GLU A 81 -23.34 -7.18 11.89
CA GLU A 81 -24.41 -7.45 10.93
C GLU A 81 -24.73 -6.26 10.02
N ASP A 82 -24.32 -5.05 10.36
CA ASP A 82 -24.50 -3.86 9.52
C ASP A 82 -23.35 -3.66 8.53
N CYS A 83 -22.27 -4.43 8.73
CA CYS A 83 -21.05 -4.36 7.96
C CYS A 83 -20.88 -5.68 7.21
N ASP A 84 -21.10 -5.65 5.89
CA ASP A 84 -20.89 -6.84 5.03
C ASP A 84 -19.41 -7.07 4.69
N TYR A 85 -18.52 -6.46 5.48
CA TYR A 85 -17.10 -6.74 5.39
C TYR A 85 -16.82 -8.13 5.96
N GLN A 86 -16.83 -9.13 5.08
CA GLN A 86 -16.24 -10.45 5.33
C GLN A 86 -14.72 -10.31 5.50
N TYR A 87 -14.32 -9.83 6.68
CA TYR A 87 -13.04 -10.19 7.23
C TYR A 87 -13.17 -11.58 7.81
N SER A 88 -12.85 -12.60 7.02
CA SER A 88 -12.30 -13.83 7.61
C SER A 88 -11.10 -13.36 8.42
N SER A 89 -11.27 -13.33 9.74
CA SER A 89 -10.31 -12.83 10.70
C SER A 89 -8.93 -13.47 10.49
N ILE A 90 -8.06 -12.77 9.77
CA ILE A 90 -6.66 -12.66 10.19
C ILE A 90 -6.53 -11.26 10.75
N SER A 91 -7.29 -10.97 11.81
CA SER A 91 -6.98 -9.84 12.68
C SER A 91 -5.94 -10.35 13.66
N ALA A 92 -4.77 -10.67 13.14
CA ALA A 92 -3.60 -10.64 13.98
C ALA A 92 -3.13 -9.18 13.95
N THR A 93 -3.67 -8.35 14.86
CA THR A 93 -2.83 -7.33 15.48
C THR A 93 -1.72 -8.06 16.23
N GLY A 94 -0.73 -8.53 15.47
CA GLY A 94 0.43 -9.25 15.95
C GLY A 94 1.65 -8.48 15.50
N THR A 95 2.56 -8.22 16.44
CA THR A 95 3.92 -7.84 16.08
C THR A 95 4.55 -9.02 15.36
N PHE A 96 4.88 -8.88 14.08
CA PHE A 96 5.71 -9.87 13.40
C PHE A 96 7.18 -9.58 13.71
N PRO A 97 8.00 -10.60 14.00
CA PRO A 97 9.42 -10.40 14.24
C PRO A 97 10.07 -9.88 12.95
N VAL A 98 10.72 -8.72 13.03
CA VAL A 98 11.50 -8.17 11.91
C VAL A 98 12.98 -8.32 12.22
N THR A 99 13.68 -9.05 11.36
CA THR A 99 15.13 -9.20 11.43
C THR A 99 15.80 -8.27 10.43
N VAL A 100 16.69 -7.40 10.89
CA VAL A 100 17.43 -6.46 10.03
C VAL A 100 18.82 -7.03 9.73
N TYR A 101 19.08 -7.35 8.46
CA TYR A 101 20.38 -7.83 7.99
C TYR A 101 21.28 -6.66 7.57
N GLY A 102 22.58 -6.77 7.88
CA GLY A 102 23.59 -5.78 7.45
C GLY A 102 23.58 -4.46 8.23
N ALA A 103 22.86 -4.37 9.38
CA ALA A 103 22.86 -3.18 10.22
C ALA A 103 24.25 -2.81 10.76
N PHE A 104 25.10 -3.82 11.01
CA PHE A 104 26.47 -3.63 11.51
C PHE A 104 27.44 -3.08 10.45
N LEU A 105 27.10 -3.12 9.16
CA LEU A 105 27.98 -2.66 8.09
C LEU A 105 27.95 -1.12 8.02
N PRO A 106 29.12 -0.46 8.04
CA PRO A 106 29.21 0.99 8.06
C PRO A 106 28.59 1.60 6.80
N ARG A 107 27.99 2.79 6.94
CA ARG A 107 27.45 3.56 5.79
C ARG A 107 28.53 4.33 5.04
N HIS A 108 29.65 4.58 5.69
CA HIS A 108 30.81 5.28 5.16
C HIS A 108 32.04 4.98 6.02
N ILE A 109 33.23 5.20 5.47
CA ILE A 109 34.51 5.13 6.18
C ILE A 109 35.12 6.53 6.14
N PHE A 110 35.28 7.19 7.29
CA PHE A 110 35.75 8.58 7.40
C PHE A 110 34.99 9.57 6.49
N TYR A 111 33.66 9.48 6.43
CA TYR A 111 32.80 10.28 5.53
C TYR A 111 33.17 10.16 4.03
N ARG A 112 33.88 9.09 3.66
CA ARG A 112 34.23 8.75 2.28
C ARG A 112 33.74 7.34 1.97
N LEU A 113 33.83 6.95 0.69
CA LEU A 113 33.52 5.60 0.21
C LEU A 113 32.06 5.14 0.41
N HIS A 114 31.11 6.08 0.43
CA HIS A 114 29.68 5.78 0.54
C HIS A 114 29.21 4.69 -0.45
N ALA A 115 29.63 4.79 -1.71
CA ALA A 115 29.29 3.80 -2.73
C ALA A 115 29.83 2.40 -2.41
N VAL A 116 31.08 2.31 -1.94
CA VAL A 116 31.71 1.02 -1.59
C VAL A 116 30.97 0.37 -0.41
N CYS A 117 30.69 1.15 0.63
CA CYS A 117 29.89 0.71 1.78
C CYS A 117 28.50 0.22 1.35
N ALA A 118 27.84 0.94 0.44
CA ALA A 118 26.55 0.53 -0.11
C ALA A 118 26.64 -0.80 -0.87
N TYR A 119 27.65 -0.99 -1.74
CA TYR A 119 27.85 -2.24 -2.45
C TYR A 119 28.12 -3.42 -1.52
N LEU A 120 28.97 -3.25 -0.52
CA LEU A 120 29.25 -4.30 0.47
C LEU A 120 27.99 -4.70 1.24
N ARG A 121 27.14 -3.73 1.59
CA ARG A 121 25.83 -3.97 2.21
C ARG A 121 24.89 -4.75 1.28
N CYS A 122 24.83 -4.40 0.00
CA CYS A 122 24.02 -5.10 -1.00
C CYS A 122 24.50 -6.55 -1.17
N ILE A 123 25.80 -6.75 -1.38
CA ILE A 123 26.41 -8.08 -1.54
C ILE A 123 26.12 -8.92 -0.29
N PHE A 124 26.28 -8.36 0.90
CA PHE A 124 25.97 -9.08 2.13
C PHE A 124 24.50 -9.52 2.19
N VAL A 125 23.55 -8.63 1.92
CA VAL A 125 22.12 -8.96 1.92
C VAL A 125 21.79 -9.99 0.84
N ALA A 126 22.36 -9.86 -0.36
CA ALA A 126 22.20 -10.81 -1.45
C ALA A 126 22.72 -12.21 -1.08
N LEU A 127 23.88 -12.30 -0.40
CA LEU A 127 24.41 -13.56 0.11
C LEU A 127 23.53 -14.13 1.23
N CYS A 128 23.01 -13.30 2.14
CA CYS A 128 22.02 -13.76 3.14
C CYS A 128 20.78 -14.33 2.46
N LEU A 129 20.24 -13.65 1.44
CA LEU A 129 19.10 -14.16 0.68
C LEU A 129 19.44 -15.48 -0.02
N LEU A 130 20.62 -15.59 -0.65
CA LEU A 130 21.03 -16.80 -1.35
C LEU A 130 21.21 -18.00 -0.42
N PHE A 131 21.84 -17.83 0.74
CA PHE A 131 22.19 -18.93 1.64
C PHE A 131 21.11 -19.23 2.69
N MET A 132 20.26 -18.25 3.05
CA MET A 132 19.21 -18.44 4.05
C MET A 132 17.83 -18.68 3.43
N TRP A 133 17.70 -18.68 2.09
CA TRP A 133 16.48 -19.13 1.44
C TRP A 133 16.17 -20.58 1.82
N PRO A 134 14.93 -20.96 2.21
CA PRO A 134 13.66 -20.23 2.08
C PRO A 134 13.14 -19.60 3.38
N SER A 135 14.00 -19.22 4.33
CA SER A 135 13.61 -18.77 5.67
C SER A 135 12.87 -17.42 5.73
N PHE A 136 12.46 -16.86 4.59
CA PHE A 136 11.84 -15.54 4.48
C PHE A 136 10.45 -15.66 3.84
N ASP A 137 9.43 -15.17 4.55
CA ASP A 137 8.07 -15.08 4.02
C ASP A 137 7.84 -13.78 3.24
N VAL A 138 8.43 -12.67 3.71
CA VAL A 138 8.32 -11.33 3.12
C VAL A 138 9.67 -10.62 3.19
N ILE A 139 10.07 -9.99 2.08
CA ILE A 139 11.25 -9.14 2.01
C ILE A 139 10.79 -7.72 1.69
N LEU A 140 11.13 -6.78 2.58
CA LEU A 140 10.92 -5.35 2.35
C LEU A 140 12.24 -4.73 1.92
N ALA A 141 12.29 -4.23 0.69
CA ALA A 141 13.42 -3.47 0.17
C ALA A 141 12.98 -2.02 0.00
N ASP A 142 13.67 -1.12 0.67
CA ASP A 142 13.40 0.32 0.58
C ASP A 142 14.63 1.03 -0.03
N GLN A 143 14.35 1.94 -0.97
CA GLN A 143 15.35 2.80 -1.61
C GLN A 143 15.09 4.25 -1.27
N VAL A 144 15.11 4.62 0.02
CA VAL A 144 15.20 6.04 0.37
C VAL A 144 16.65 6.48 0.26
N GLY A 145 16.95 7.26 -0.78
CA GLY A 145 18.10 8.15 -0.79
C GLY A 145 17.85 9.27 0.21
N PHE A 146 18.02 9.00 1.51
CA PHE A 146 17.81 10.03 2.54
C PHE A 146 18.93 11.07 2.44
N ASP A 147 18.54 12.28 2.06
CA ASP A 147 19.39 13.47 2.01
C ASP A 147 18.77 14.54 2.91
N ASN A 148 19.49 14.94 3.95
CA ASN A 148 19.06 15.98 4.89
C ASN A 148 18.84 17.34 4.21
N ARG A 149 19.36 17.54 3.00
CA ARG A 149 19.18 18.76 2.20
C ARG A 149 17.85 18.75 1.44
N LEU A 150 17.23 17.59 1.25
CA LEU A 150 15.94 17.44 0.60
C LEU A 150 14.86 17.46 1.67
N LYS A 151 14.08 18.55 1.68
CA LYS A 151 13.00 18.78 2.65
C LYS A 151 11.99 17.62 2.67
N GLU A 152 11.64 17.10 1.49
CA GLU A 152 10.71 15.97 1.32
C GLU A 152 11.19 14.71 2.06
N ASN A 153 12.49 14.41 2.01
CA ASN A 153 13.07 13.26 2.71
C ASN A 153 13.00 13.40 4.24
N VAL A 154 13.22 14.63 4.72
CA VAL A 154 13.16 14.93 6.16
C VAL A 154 11.73 14.82 6.66
N GLU A 155 10.77 15.42 5.95
CA GLU A 155 9.34 15.37 6.27
C GLU A 155 8.80 13.93 6.24
N TYR A 156 9.14 13.15 5.21
CA TYR A 156 8.75 11.74 5.12
C TYR A 156 9.33 10.90 6.27
N LEU A 157 10.58 11.16 6.66
CA LEU A 157 11.18 10.48 7.81
C LEU A 157 10.46 10.84 9.12
N GLU A 158 10.01 12.08 9.29
CA GLU A 158 9.21 12.48 10.45
C GLU A 158 7.82 11.84 10.46
N GLU A 159 7.16 11.77 9.30
CA GLU A 159 5.87 11.10 9.13
C GLU A 159 5.96 9.59 9.46
N LEU A 160 7.03 8.91 9.01
CA LEU A 160 7.31 7.53 9.37
C LEU A 160 7.56 7.34 10.88
N LYS A 161 8.23 8.30 11.52
CA LYS A 161 8.47 8.29 12.98
C LYS A 161 7.19 8.54 13.78
N LEU A 162 6.29 9.39 13.28
CA LEU A 162 4.99 9.67 13.89
C LEU A 162 4.04 8.48 13.75
N SER A 163 3.98 7.87 12.56
CA SER A 163 3.20 6.66 12.28
C SER A 163 3.64 5.45 13.12
N ARG A 164 4.90 5.46 13.60
CA ARG A 164 5.45 4.49 14.57
C ARG A 164 4.96 4.68 16.00
N LYS A 165 4.58 5.88 16.42
CA LYS A 165 4.20 6.14 17.83
C LYS A 165 2.89 5.45 18.27
N GLY A 166 2.11 4.90 17.33
CA GLY A 166 0.92 4.09 17.63
C GLY A 166 1.01 2.61 17.26
N ARG A 167 2.13 2.16 16.66
CA ARG A 167 2.33 0.77 16.22
C ARG A 167 3.80 0.38 16.42
N SER A 168 4.06 -0.57 17.32
CA SER A 168 5.39 -1.13 17.57
C SER A 168 5.90 -1.91 16.34
N ILE A 169 6.40 -1.20 15.34
CA ILE A 169 7.15 -1.75 14.21
C ILE A 169 8.63 -1.44 14.44
N SER A 170 9.30 -2.35 15.13
CA SER A 170 10.75 -2.34 15.26
C SER A 170 11.37 -2.78 13.93
N SER A 171 11.91 -1.83 13.15
CA SER A 171 12.79 -2.17 12.03
C SER A 171 13.71 -1.00 11.69
N GLY A 172 15.00 -1.17 11.97
CA GLY A 172 16.02 -0.24 11.50
C GLY A 172 15.99 -0.21 9.96
N LEU A 173 15.67 0.96 9.40
CA LEU A 173 15.58 1.18 7.96
C LEU A 173 17.02 1.24 7.39
N PRO A 174 17.45 0.31 6.52
CA PRO A 174 18.69 0.49 5.79
C PRO A 174 18.48 1.57 4.72
N SER A 175 19.15 2.70 4.88
CA SER A 175 19.22 3.75 3.86
C SER A 175 20.17 3.32 2.74
N SER A 176 19.76 3.60 1.51
CA SER A 176 20.49 3.45 0.24
C SER A 176 20.86 2.02 -0.20
N LEU A 177 20.10 1.50 -1.16
CA LEU A 177 20.62 0.59 -2.19
C LEU A 177 20.99 1.47 -3.40
N PRO A 178 22.15 1.30 -4.04
CA PRO A 178 22.42 1.94 -5.32
C PRO A 178 21.49 1.33 -6.39
N ALA A 179 21.08 2.15 -7.35
CA ALA A 179 20.32 1.76 -8.53
C ALA A 179 21.09 0.73 -9.37
N GLN A 180 21.06 -0.54 -8.97
CA GLN A 180 21.56 -1.64 -9.75
C GLN A 180 20.48 -2.70 -9.85
N ARG A 181 20.13 -2.97 -11.11
CA ARG A 181 19.13 -3.92 -11.62
C ARG A 181 18.92 -5.09 -10.64
N PRO A 182 17.68 -5.41 -10.23
CA PRO A 182 17.34 -6.53 -9.37
C PRO A 182 17.49 -7.84 -10.17
N LYS A 183 18.74 -8.20 -10.47
CA LYS A 183 19.13 -9.55 -10.91
C LYS A 183 18.97 -10.57 -9.78
N GLU A 184 18.81 -10.09 -8.55
CA GLU A 184 18.58 -10.88 -7.33
C GLU A 184 17.17 -11.47 -7.23
N MET A 185 16.23 -11.02 -8.06
CA MET A 185 14.85 -11.50 -8.00
C MET A 185 14.64 -12.84 -8.72
N CYS A 186 15.66 -13.37 -9.39
CA CYS A 186 15.55 -14.55 -10.25
C CYS A 186 15.48 -15.90 -9.48
N PHE A 187 15.65 -15.89 -8.15
CA PHE A 187 15.92 -17.13 -7.39
C PHE A 187 14.68 -17.92 -6.93
N SER A 188 13.45 -17.41 -7.07
CA SER A 188 12.24 -18.16 -6.67
C SER A 188 11.07 -18.00 -7.63
N PRO A 189 10.53 -19.09 -8.21
CA PRO A 189 9.32 -19.03 -9.05
C PRO A 189 8.06 -18.62 -8.27
N LYS A 190 8.07 -18.67 -6.93
CA LYS A 190 6.91 -18.35 -6.07
C LYS A 190 6.84 -16.90 -5.60
N LEU A 191 7.82 -16.06 -5.96
CA LEU A 191 7.90 -14.69 -5.47
C LEU A 191 7.12 -13.74 -6.39
N CYS A 192 6.27 -12.89 -5.81
CA CYS A 192 5.69 -11.72 -6.49
C CYS A 192 6.35 -10.43 -5.98
N VAL A 193 6.25 -9.35 -6.75
CA VAL A 193 6.77 -8.04 -6.36
C VAL A 193 5.62 -7.09 -6.07
N LEU A 194 5.61 -6.53 -4.87
CA LEU A 194 4.71 -5.43 -4.53
C LEU A 194 5.38 -4.10 -4.83
N TYR A 195 4.68 -3.23 -5.54
CA TYR A 195 5.14 -1.92 -5.93
C TYR A 195 4.09 -0.86 -5.55
N THR A 196 4.28 -0.26 -4.38
CA THR A 196 3.32 0.66 -3.74
C THR A 196 3.47 2.16 -4.06
N PRO A 197 4.49 2.69 -4.77
CA PRO A 197 4.52 4.11 -5.12
C PRO A 197 3.30 4.53 -5.94
N LYS A 198 2.71 5.68 -5.59
CA LYS A 198 1.71 6.37 -6.41
C LYS A 198 2.41 7.30 -7.38
N ASP A 199 1.82 7.47 -8.56
CA ASP A 199 2.21 8.49 -9.55
C ASP A 199 3.68 8.37 -9.99
N GLU A 200 4.20 7.15 -9.93
CA GLU A 200 5.52 6.81 -10.47
C GLU A 200 5.54 7.10 -11.97
N HIS A 201 6.64 7.61 -12.50
CA HIS A 201 6.68 8.00 -13.91
C HIS A 201 6.65 6.81 -14.86
N PHE A 202 7.63 5.90 -14.77
CA PHE A 202 7.82 4.86 -15.80
C PHE A 202 7.72 3.42 -15.28
N GLY A 203 7.88 3.20 -13.96
CA GLY A 203 7.80 1.85 -13.42
C GLY A 203 8.96 0.95 -13.85
N ILE A 204 10.20 1.43 -13.72
CA ILE A 204 11.41 0.63 -14.03
C ILE A 204 11.46 -0.63 -13.15
N VAL A 205 11.15 -0.50 -11.86
CA VAL A 205 11.15 -1.63 -10.91
C VAL A 205 10.15 -2.72 -11.34
N PRO A 206 8.87 -2.40 -11.68
CA PRO A 206 7.97 -3.34 -12.34
C PRO A 206 8.57 -4.04 -13.57
N LEU A 207 9.19 -3.31 -14.50
CA LEU A 207 9.78 -3.92 -15.70
C LEU A 207 10.93 -4.87 -15.40
N GLU A 208 11.78 -4.52 -14.42
CA GLU A 208 12.88 -5.38 -13.98
C GLU A 208 12.36 -6.65 -13.29
N ALA A 209 11.30 -6.52 -12.50
CA ALA A 209 10.62 -7.66 -11.89
C ALA A 209 9.99 -8.59 -12.93
N MET A 210 9.25 -8.02 -13.88
CA MET A 210 8.69 -8.76 -15.00
C MET A 210 9.79 -9.46 -15.79
N ALA A 211 10.93 -8.79 -16.04
CA ALA A 211 12.10 -9.38 -16.66
C ALA A 211 12.74 -10.51 -15.81
N ALA A 212 12.45 -10.62 -14.52
CA ALA A 212 12.92 -11.71 -13.66
C ALA A 212 11.89 -12.85 -13.50
N TYR A 213 10.89 -12.95 -14.40
CA TYR A 213 9.78 -13.91 -14.30
C TYR A 213 8.97 -13.73 -13.01
N LYS A 214 8.68 -12.48 -12.63
CA LYS A 214 7.90 -12.17 -11.43
C LYS A 214 6.62 -11.45 -11.82
N PRO A 215 5.45 -11.93 -11.37
CA PRO A 215 4.25 -11.12 -11.42
C PRO A 215 4.42 -9.90 -10.50
N VAL A 216 3.85 -8.77 -10.90
CA VAL A 216 3.93 -7.50 -10.16
C VAL A 216 2.54 -7.08 -9.70
N ILE A 217 2.40 -6.75 -8.42
CA ILE A 217 1.21 -6.10 -7.87
C ILE A 217 1.58 -4.64 -7.66
N ALA A 218 0.94 -3.72 -8.39
CA ALA A 218 1.30 -2.31 -8.34
C ALA A 218 0.10 -1.38 -8.20
N CYS A 219 0.36 -0.15 -7.76
CA CYS A 219 -0.64 0.91 -7.76
C CYS A 219 -1.18 1.16 -9.17
N ASN A 220 -2.49 1.32 -9.29
CA ASN A 220 -3.20 1.68 -10.51
C ASN A 220 -3.06 3.19 -10.81
N SER A 221 -1.83 3.70 -10.81
CA SER A 221 -1.51 5.07 -11.23
C SER A 221 -0.10 5.15 -11.84
N GLY A 222 0.13 6.16 -12.68
CA GLY A 222 1.43 6.41 -13.32
C GLY A 222 1.92 5.30 -14.26
N GLY A 223 3.24 5.16 -14.38
CA GLY A 223 3.95 4.21 -15.24
C GLY A 223 3.62 2.72 -15.04
N PRO A 224 3.27 2.23 -13.84
CA PRO A 224 2.71 0.88 -13.69
C PRO A 224 1.53 0.58 -14.61
N VAL A 225 0.65 1.55 -14.87
CA VAL A 225 -0.52 1.40 -15.75
C VAL A 225 -0.10 1.18 -17.21
N GLU A 226 1.04 1.74 -17.63
CA GLU A 226 1.58 1.57 -18.98
C GLU A 226 2.34 0.24 -19.16
N THR A 227 2.96 -0.25 -18.08
CA THR A 227 3.90 -1.38 -18.14
C THR A 227 3.29 -2.71 -17.74
N ILE A 228 2.27 -2.71 -16.86
CA ILE A 228 1.63 -3.93 -16.35
C ILE A 228 0.30 -4.17 -17.06
N LYS A 229 0.10 -5.39 -17.55
CA LYS A 229 -1.19 -5.85 -18.05
C LYS A 229 -1.95 -6.54 -16.92
N ASN A 230 -2.95 -5.85 -16.38
CA ASN A 230 -3.77 -6.35 -15.27
C ASN A 230 -4.36 -7.74 -15.58
N GLY A 231 -4.23 -8.68 -14.64
CA GLY A 231 -4.68 -10.06 -14.77
C GLY A 231 -3.82 -10.95 -15.68
N VAL A 232 -2.76 -10.41 -16.32
CA VAL A 232 -1.90 -11.13 -17.26
C VAL A 232 -0.45 -11.15 -16.79
N THR A 233 0.16 -9.99 -16.56
CA THR A 233 1.55 -9.89 -16.11
C THR A 233 1.66 -9.56 -14.62
N GLY A 234 0.52 -9.40 -13.95
CA GLY A 234 0.42 -8.86 -12.61
C GLY A 234 -0.96 -8.28 -12.33
N PHE A 235 -1.09 -7.54 -11.23
CA PHE A 235 -2.33 -6.86 -10.83
C PHE A 235 -2.08 -5.37 -10.66
N LEU A 236 -3.04 -4.57 -11.14
CA LEU A 236 -3.14 -3.15 -10.84
C LEU A 236 -4.21 -2.97 -9.75
N CYS A 237 -3.82 -2.36 -8.65
CA CYS A 237 -4.62 -2.22 -7.45
C CYS A 237 -4.77 -0.74 -7.11
N ASP A 238 -5.95 -0.34 -6.63
CA ASP A 238 -6.04 0.96 -5.95
C ASP A 238 -5.10 0.95 -4.74
N PRO A 239 -4.54 2.10 -4.34
CA PRO A 239 -3.51 2.17 -3.31
C PRO A 239 -4.09 2.05 -1.90
N THR A 240 -4.79 0.94 -1.67
CA THR A 240 -5.42 0.55 -0.42
C THR A 240 -4.84 -0.81 0.00
N PRO A 241 -4.62 -1.05 1.30
CA PRO A 241 -4.17 -2.35 1.79
C PRO A 241 -5.07 -3.52 1.34
N GLN A 242 -6.37 -3.26 1.20
CA GLN A 242 -7.39 -4.22 0.80
C GLN A 242 -7.13 -4.76 -0.61
N GLU A 243 -7.04 -3.88 -1.60
CA GLU A 243 -6.82 -4.28 -3.00
C GLU A 243 -5.52 -5.06 -3.16
N PHE A 244 -4.45 -4.59 -2.51
CA PHE A 244 -3.16 -5.30 -2.52
C PHE A 244 -3.27 -6.68 -1.86
N SER A 245 -3.96 -6.79 -0.73
CA SER A 245 -4.13 -8.08 -0.02
C SER A 245 -4.93 -9.09 -0.84
N LEU A 246 -5.97 -8.65 -1.56
CA LEU A 246 -6.77 -9.50 -2.44
C LEU A 246 -5.92 -10.00 -3.63
N ALA A 247 -5.10 -9.14 -4.21
CA ALA A 247 -4.17 -9.54 -5.27
C ALA A 247 -3.10 -10.52 -4.77
N MET A 248 -2.55 -10.28 -3.57
CA MET A 248 -1.59 -11.20 -2.93
C MET A 248 -2.23 -12.57 -2.67
N ALA A 249 -3.45 -12.59 -2.13
CA ALA A 249 -4.18 -13.82 -1.81
C ALA A 249 -4.37 -14.70 -3.06
N LYS A 250 -4.71 -14.11 -4.21
CA LYS A 250 -4.83 -14.85 -5.49
C LYS A 250 -3.54 -15.58 -5.86
N LEU A 251 -2.38 -14.94 -5.70
CA LEU A 251 -1.08 -15.53 -6.04
C LEU A 251 -0.61 -16.57 -5.01
N ILE A 252 -0.96 -16.39 -3.74
CA ILE A 252 -0.64 -17.35 -2.66
C ILE A 252 -1.50 -18.61 -2.80
N GLN A 253 -2.80 -18.45 -3.09
CA GLN A 253 -3.75 -19.56 -3.24
C GLN A 253 -3.51 -20.37 -4.51
N ASP A 254 -3.07 -19.72 -5.60
CA ASP A 254 -2.76 -20.38 -6.87
C ASP A 254 -1.30 -20.11 -7.31
N PRO A 255 -0.34 -20.96 -6.90
CA PRO A 255 1.05 -20.84 -7.34
C PRO A 255 1.25 -21.02 -8.85
N GLN A 256 0.37 -21.76 -9.54
CA GLN A 256 0.46 -21.94 -10.99
C GLN A 256 0.10 -20.65 -11.72
N LEU A 257 -0.86 -19.89 -11.19
CA LEU A 257 -1.16 -18.54 -11.67
C LEU A 257 0.06 -17.63 -11.56
N ALA A 258 0.77 -17.66 -10.44
CA ALA A 258 1.97 -16.84 -10.24
C ALA A 258 3.08 -17.18 -11.26
N GLU A 259 3.32 -18.46 -11.51
CA GLU A 259 4.30 -18.93 -12.49
C GLU A 259 3.90 -18.53 -13.92
N LYS A 260 2.62 -18.75 -14.29
CA LYS A 260 2.06 -18.36 -15.58
C LYS A 260 2.18 -16.86 -15.81
N MET A 261 1.74 -16.05 -14.85
CA MET A 261 1.84 -14.60 -14.93
C MET A 261 3.30 -14.14 -15.00
N GLY A 262 4.21 -14.76 -14.25
CA GLY A 262 5.64 -14.49 -14.32
C GLY A 262 6.23 -14.77 -15.71
N GLY A 263 5.83 -15.87 -16.36
CA GLY A 263 6.20 -16.17 -17.74
C GLY A 263 5.68 -15.12 -18.74
N GLN A 264 4.41 -14.74 -18.62
CA GLN A 264 3.79 -13.71 -19.44
C GLN A 264 4.43 -12.33 -19.22
N ALA A 265 4.75 -12.00 -17.97
CA ALA A 265 5.46 -10.80 -17.57
C ALA A 265 6.84 -10.70 -18.24
N ARG A 266 7.63 -11.78 -18.19
CA ARG A 266 8.94 -11.83 -18.86
C ARG A 266 8.83 -11.62 -20.35
N GLN A 267 7.88 -12.31 -20.99
CA GLN A 267 7.66 -12.20 -22.42
C GLN A 267 7.25 -10.77 -22.79
N HIS A 268 6.34 -10.16 -22.02
CA HIS A 268 5.90 -8.78 -22.24
C HIS A 268 7.04 -7.77 -22.11
N ALA A 269 7.82 -7.85 -21.01
CA ALA A 269 8.97 -7.00 -20.76
C ALA A 269 9.98 -7.08 -21.92
N THR A 270 10.32 -8.30 -22.34
CA THR A 270 11.33 -8.55 -23.38
C THR A 270 10.86 -8.08 -24.76
N ASN A 271 9.59 -8.30 -25.09
CA ASN A 271 9.04 -8.00 -26.41
C ASN A 271 8.59 -6.55 -26.58
N SER A 272 8.43 -5.80 -25.49
CA SER A 272 7.85 -4.45 -25.55
C SER A 272 8.81 -3.38 -25.05
N PHE A 273 9.67 -3.71 -24.09
CA PHE A 273 10.49 -2.75 -23.34
C PHE A 273 11.98 -3.06 -23.36
N SER A 274 12.44 -3.98 -24.23
CA SER A 274 13.87 -4.23 -24.40
C SER A 274 14.55 -3.15 -25.24
N THR A 275 15.85 -2.95 -25.00
CA THR A 275 16.69 -2.04 -25.79
C THR A 275 16.67 -2.36 -27.29
N LYS A 276 16.54 -3.65 -27.64
CA LYS A 276 16.38 -4.11 -29.02
C LYS A 276 15.09 -3.56 -29.66
N ILE A 277 13.97 -3.67 -28.95
CA ILE A 277 12.66 -3.19 -29.44
C ILE A 277 12.64 -1.67 -29.52
N PHE A 278 13.22 -0.99 -28.52
CA PHE A 278 13.42 0.45 -28.55
C PHE A 278 14.21 0.88 -29.80
N GLY A 279 15.38 0.26 -30.04
CA GLY A 279 16.20 0.56 -31.21
C GLY A 279 15.47 0.31 -32.54
N GLN A 280 14.69 -0.76 -32.65
CA GLN A 280 13.88 -1.05 -33.84
C GLN A 280 12.80 0.01 -34.08
N ARG A 281 12.09 0.45 -33.02
CA ARG A 281 11.07 1.50 -33.11
C ARG A 281 11.70 2.83 -33.49
N LEU A 282 12.78 3.22 -32.80
CA LEU A 282 13.49 4.46 -33.08
C LEU A 282 14.00 4.51 -34.52
N ASN A 283 14.62 3.43 -35.00
CA ASN A 283 15.10 3.34 -36.37
C ASN A 283 13.95 3.46 -37.38
N ARG A 284 12.81 2.83 -37.12
CA ARG A 284 11.61 2.96 -37.97
C ARG A 284 11.14 4.42 -38.04
N PHE A 285 10.98 5.09 -36.90
CA PHE A 285 10.59 6.50 -36.86
C PHE A 285 11.56 7.40 -37.62
N LEU A 286 12.87 7.17 -37.47
CA LEU A 286 13.89 7.95 -38.20
C LEU A 286 13.77 7.75 -39.72
N VAL A 287 13.55 6.51 -40.17
CA VAL A 287 13.35 6.20 -41.60
C VAL A 287 12.06 6.84 -42.14
N ASP A 288 10.97 6.78 -41.38
CA ASP A 288 9.68 7.35 -41.79
C ASP A 288 9.77 8.88 -41.91
N VAL A 289 10.39 9.56 -40.95
CA VAL A 289 10.64 11.01 -41.00
C VAL A 289 11.57 11.38 -42.17
N ALA A 290 12.59 10.58 -42.45
CA ALA A 290 13.51 10.81 -43.56
C ALA A 290 12.86 10.58 -44.94
N ARG A 291 11.78 9.81 -45.01
CA ARG A 291 10.98 9.59 -46.23
C ARG A 291 9.93 10.69 -46.42
N GLY A 292 9.23 11.08 -45.35
CA GLY A 292 8.20 12.15 -45.41
C GLY A 292 8.73 13.57 -45.63
N LYS A 293 10.05 13.79 -45.63
CA LYS A 293 10.69 15.06 -46.02
C LYS A 293 11.05 15.16 -47.51
N ARG A 294 10.81 14.11 -48.30
CA ARG A 294 11.17 14.06 -49.73
C ARG A 294 9.99 14.31 -50.69
N ASP A 295 8.81 14.61 -50.15
CA ASP A 295 7.62 15.08 -50.86
C ASP A 295 7.38 16.56 -50.51
#